data_AF-A0A6G3MIL8-F1
#
_entry.id   AF-A0A6G3MIL8-F1
#
_cell.length_a   1.000
_cell.length_b   1.000
_cell.length_c   1.000
_cell.angle_alpha   90.00
_cell.angle_beta   90.00
_cell.angle_gamma   90.00
#
_symmetry.space_group_name_H-M   'P 1'
#
loop_
_entity.id
_entity.type
_entity.pdbx_description
1 polymer ?
#
loop_
_entity_poly.entity_id
_entity_poly.type
_entity_poly.pdbx_seq_one_letter_code
_entity_poly.pdbx_strand_id
1 'polypeptide(L)'
;HCCDNICGRISEKRRGAHCIHPCTSRCHPGFCPPCNAFITVYCPCGDKNVLIPCSVYNKNETYITTCQNVCGKKLSCLKHFCQLKCHIGDCLKCELVITVIPCYCGAENKTYLCGEKISSMQFSCNKICGKIYSCNKHYCSQKCHPERCGICPNDPSFVSSCYCGKVNISELLPKPRTLCTDKIPQCTNICGKKLPCRDNFFKMDTLDHFCADKCHPPPCKPCDKNCLAICNYCKSKSRLPCLNVFYEMELIPKCNKICGR
;
A
#
# COMPACT_ATOMS: atom_id res chain seq x y z
N HIS A 1 -40.70 42.37 51.42
CA HIS A 1 -39.64 43.35 51.71
C HIS A 1 -38.41 43.04 50.87
N CYS A 2 -38.09 43.91 49.90
CA CYS A 2 -36.77 43.89 49.27
C CYS A 2 -35.78 44.49 50.28
N CYS A 3 -34.77 43.71 50.66
CA CYS A 3 -33.60 44.24 51.37
C CYS A 3 -32.81 45.10 50.38
N ASP A 4 -32.37 46.30 50.77
CA ASP A 4 -31.44 47.12 49.97
C ASP A 4 -30.00 46.53 49.92
N ASN A 5 -29.81 45.36 50.52
CA ASN A 5 -28.54 44.67 50.57
C ASN A 5 -28.13 44.08 49.20
N ILE A 6 -26.83 43.96 48.99
CA ILE A 6 -26.25 43.24 47.85
C ILE A 6 -26.55 41.74 48.00
N CYS A 7 -26.94 41.07 46.91
CA CYS A 7 -27.39 39.68 46.91
C CYS A 7 -26.31 38.70 47.40
N GLY A 8 -25.05 38.87 46.97
CA GLY A 8 -23.89 38.12 47.49
C GLY A 8 -23.84 36.61 47.18
N ARG A 9 -24.94 36.00 46.72
CA ARG A 9 -25.01 34.57 46.40
C ARG A 9 -23.96 34.20 45.35
N ILE A 10 -23.39 32.99 45.46
CA ILE A 10 -22.58 32.31 44.44
C ILE A 10 -23.46 31.13 43.96
N SER A 11 -23.81 31.08 42.68
CA SER A 11 -24.83 30.14 42.16
C SER A 11 -24.23 29.37 41.01
N GLU A 12 -23.99 28.09 41.25
CA GLU A 12 -23.35 27.16 40.31
C GLU A 12 -24.28 26.77 39.15
N LYS A 13 -25.61 26.91 39.32
CA LYS A 13 -26.56 26.19 38.47
C LYS A 13 -26.93 26.88 37.15
N ARG A 14 -26.84 28.22 37.00
CA ARG A 14 -27.22 28.93 35.74
C ARG A 14 -26.54 30.29 35.43
N ARG A 15 -25.46 30.68 36.12
CA ARG A 15 -24.71 31.94 35.82
C ARG A 15 -23.49 31.76 34.89
N GLY A 16 -23.42 30.61 34.21
CA GLY A 16 -22.24 30.08 33.53
C GLY A 16 -21.73 28.85 34.28
N ALA A 17 -21.36 27.79 33.56
CA ALA A 17 -20.78 26.60 34.18
C ALA A 17 -19.49 27.02 34.90
N HIS A 18 -19.44 26.86 36.23
CA HIS A 18 -18.29 27.22 37.08
C HIS A 18 -18.06 28.72 37.35
N CYS A 19 -19.11 29.54 37.45
CA CYS A 19 -18.96 30.91 37.95
C CYS A 19 -18.80 30.95 39.50
N ILE A 20 -17.63 31.36 39.99
CA ILE A 20 -17.31 31.51 41.42
C ILE A 20 -17.52 32.94 41.96
N HIS A 21 -18.05 33.85 41.13
CA HIS A 21 -18.18 35.26 41.48
C HIS A 21 -19.46 35.54 42.30
N PRO A 22 -19.37 36.33 43.40
CA PRO A 22 -20.54 36.73 44.17
C PRO A 22 -21.45 37.70 43.37
N CYS A 23 -22.77 37.57 43.55
CA CYS A 23 -23.73 38.48 42.91
C CYS A 23 -23.58 39.91 43.45
N THR A 24 -23.22 40.86 42.60
CA THR A 24 -23.11 42.29 42.95
C THR A 24 -24.42 43.06 42.75
N SER A 25 -25.47 42.42 42.22
CA SER A 25 -26.78 43.03 42.08
C SER A 25 -27.49 43.15 43.43
N ARG A 26 -28.41 44.11 43.54
CA ARG A 26 -29.32 44.25 44.70
C ARG A 26 -30.15 42.97 44.88
N CYS A 27 -30.64 42.72 46.10
CA CYS A 27 -31.55 41.62 46.37
C CYS A 27 -32.71 41.63 45.36
N HIS A 28 -32.81 40.55 44.61
CA HIS A 28 -33.82 40.37 43.57
C HIS A 28 -34.57 39.05 43.81
N PRO A 29 -35.84 38.95 43.42
CA PRO A 29 -36.54 37.68 43.39
C PRO A 29 -36.02 36.80 42.24
N GLY A 30 -36.02 35.48 42.42
CA GLY A 30 -35.64 34.53 41.38
C GLY A 30 -34.14 34.30 41.20
N PHE A 31 -33.75 33.84 40.00
CA PHE A 31 -32.36 33.50 39.67
C PHE A 31 -31.49 34.75 39.53
N CYS A 32 -30.21 34.63 39.90
CA CYS A 32 -29.26 35.72 39.74
C CYS A 32 -29.03 36.06 38.26
N PRO A 33 -28.90 37.36 37.92
CA PRO A 33 -28.57 37.79 36.57
C PRO A 33 -27.20 37.26 36.12
N PRO A 34 -26.91 37.26 34.80
CA PRO A 34 -25.62 36.84 34.27
C PRO A 34 -24.47 37.59 34.94
N CYS A 35 -23.34 36.92 35.11
CA CYS A 35 -22.18 37.52 35.76
C CYS A 35 -21.57 38.63 34.89
N ASN A 36 -21.33 39.80 35.50
CA ASN A 36 -20.67 40.95 34.86
C ASN A 36 -19.16 41.01 35.15
N ALA A 37 -18.61 40.06 35.90
CA ALA A 37 -17.17 39.98 36.12
C ALA A 37 -16.45 39.59 34.82
N PHE A 38 -15.27 40.16 34.61
CA PHE A 38 -14.37 39.75 33.53
C PHE A 38 -13.41 38.69 34.04
N ILE A 39 -13.19 37.66 33.23
CA ILE A 39 -12.17 36.64 33.47
C ILE A 39 -11.15 36.66 32.35
N THR A 40 -9.92 36.31 32.68
CA THR A 40 -8.84 36.10 31.71
C THR A 40 -8.88 34.64 31.25
N VAL A 41 -9.15 34.43 29.96
CA VAL A 41 -9.06 33.11 29.34
C VAL A 41 -7.75 33.02 28.56
N TYR A 42 -7.02 31.93 28.78
CA TYR A 42 -5.74 31.69 28.13
C TYR A 42 -5.95 30.85 26.87
N CYS A 43 -5.28 31.25 25.79
CA CYS A 43 -5.19 30.43 24.59
C CYS A 43 -4.51 29.09 24.92
N PRO A 44 -4.99 27.95 24.39
CA PRO A 44 -4.28 26.66 24.44
C PRO A 44 -2.87 26.69 23.82
N CYS A 45 -2.58 27.71 23.02
CA CYS A 45 -1.27 28.01 22.46
C CYS A 45 -0.30 28.68 23.44
N GLY A 46 -0.80 29.32 24.51
CA GLY A 46 0.01 30.05 25.49
C GLY A 46 0.34 31.50 25.11
N ASP A 47 0.26 31.86 23.83
CA ASP A 47 0.77 33.15 23.32
C ASP A 47 -0.15 34.35 23.55
N LYS A 48 -1.43 34.11 23.87
CA LYS A 48 -2.43 35.17 24.05
C LYS A 48 -3.39 34.84 25.17
N ASN A 49 -3.86 35.88 25.84
CA ASN A 49 -5.00 35.83 26.73
C ASN A 49 -6.04 36.88 26.31
N VAL A 50 -7.30 36.61 26.61
CA VAL A 50 -8.41 37.49 26.27
C VAL A 50 -9.26 37.70 27.51
N LEU A 51 -9.65 38.94 27.76
CA LEU A 51 -10.61 39.29 28.79
C LEU A 51 -12.02 39.14 28.21
N ILE A 52 -12.81 38.26 28.81
CA ILE A 52 -14.21 38.05 28.41
C ILE A 52 -15.13 38.12 29.63
N PRO A 53 -16.40 38.50 29.47
CA PRO A 53 -17.38 38.39 30.54
C PRO A 53 -17.54 36.93 30.99
N CYS A 54 -17.58 36.69 32.31
CA CYS A 54 -17.77 35.36 32.88
C CYS A 54 -19.10 34.71 32.42
N SER A 55 -20.10 35.50 32.08
CA SER A 55 -21.40 35.04 31.59
C SER A 55 -21.35 34.34 30.22
N VAL A 56 -20.36 34.64 29.39
CA VAL A 56 -20.18 34.01 28.06
C VAL A 56 -19.15 32.89 28.08
N TYR A 57 -18.44 32.68 29.19
CA TYR A 57 -17.42 31.65 29.27
C TYR A 57 -18.06 30.25 29.31
N ASN A 58 -17.73 29.45 28.31
CA ASN A 58 -18.05 28.03 28.26
C ASN A 58 -16.76 27.24 28.00
N LYS A 59 -16.38 26.35 28.94
CA LYS A 59 -15.16 25.54 28.86
C LYS A 59 -15.11 24.63 27.62
N ASN A 60 -16.28 24.33 27.03
CA ASN A 60 -16.41 23.42 25.89
C ASN A 60 -16.53 24.16 24.54
N GLU A 61 -16.59 25.49 24.52
CA GLU A 61 -16.70 26.28 23.28
C GLU A 61 -15.32 26.70 22.76
N THR A 62 -14.99 26.20 21.56
CA THR A 62 -13.65 26.28 20.97
C THR A 62 -13.30 27.66 20.39
N TYR A 63 -14.31 28.45 20.01
CA TYR A 63 -14.11 29.77 19.39
C TYR A 63 -13.72 30.86 20.39
N ILE A 64 -14.07 30.69 21.67
CA ILE A 64 -13.73 31.63 22.74
C ILE A 64 -12.30 31.42 23.22
N THR A 65 -11.81 30.18 23.13
CA THR A 65 -10.54 29.76 23.72
C THR A 65 -9.37 29.78 22.74
N THR A 66 -9.60 29.81 21.42
CA THR A 66 -8.51 29.81 20.42
C THR A 66 -8.26 31.19 19.82
N CYS A 67 -6.99 31.59 19.67
CA CYS A 67 -6.63 32.94 19.24
C CYS A 67 -6.64 33.14 17.70
N GLN A 68 -7.06 32.12 16.94
CA GLN A 68 -7.12 32.05 15.47
C GLN A 68 -5.81 32.30 14.69
N ASN A 69 -4.72 32.68 15.37
CA ASN A 69 -3.38 32.72 14.79
C ASN A 69 -2.90 31.31 14.40
N VAL A 70 -1.79 31.24 13.65
CA VAL A 70 -1.06 29.99 13.43
C VAL A 70 -0.67 29.36 14.78
N CYS A 71 -0.92 28.06 14.94
CA CYS A 71 -0.72 27.32 16.17
C CYS A 71 0.75 27.32 16.63
N GLY A 72 1.69 27.18 15.69
CA GLY A 72 3.13 27.32 15.96
C GLY A 72 3.75 26.23 16.83
N LYS A 73 2.95 25.33 17.42
CA LYS A 73 3.44 24.18 18.20
C LYS A 73 4.32 23.27 17.36
N LYS A 74 5.39 22.77 17.97
CA LYS A 74 6.30 21.81 17.34
C LYS A 74 5.59 20.49 17.09
N LEU A 75 5.61 20.00 15.85
CA LEU A 75 4.97 18.74 15.47
C LEU A 75 5.73 17.55 16.04
N SER A 76 5.09 16.38 16.07
CA SER A 76 5.67 15.12 16.55
C SER A 76 6.95 14.70 15.82
N CYS A 77 7.19 15.20 14.60
CA CYS A 77 8.44 14.99 13.88
C CYS A 77 9.64 15.78 14.46
N LEU A 78 9.41 16.69 15.41
CA LEU A 78 10.40 17.54 16.09
C LEU A 78 11.27 18.42 15.16
N LYS A 79 10.93 18.52 13.88
CA LYS A 79 11.63 19.35 12.89
C LYS A 79 10.76 20.46 12.30
N HIS A 80 9.44 20.30 12.36
CA HIS A 80 8.48 21.21 11.76
C HIS A 80 7.48 21.74 12.79
N PHE A 81 6.84 22.86 12.46
CA PHE A 81 5.87 23.54 13.29
C PHE A 81 4.47 23.48 12.66
N CYS A 82 3.44 23.43 13.51
CA CYS A 82 2.05 23.39 13.09
C CYS A 82 1.65 24.71 12.40
N GLN A 83 1.26 24.61 11.12
CA GLN A 83 0.81 25.74 10.30
C GLN A 83 -0.71 25.96 10.35
N LEU A 84 -1.46 25.10 11.06
CA LEU A 84 -2.90 25.25 11.22
C LEU A 84 -3.24 26.43 12.12
N LYS A 85 -4.48 26.92 12.02
CA LYS A 85 -5.02 27.85 13.02
C LYS A 85 -5.00 27.21 14.40
N CYS A 86 -4.88 28.06 15.43
CA CYS A 86 -4.90 27.65 16.82
C CYS A 86 -6.12 26.74 17.06
N HIS A 87 -5.84 25.55 17.56
CA HIS A 87 -6.81 24.49 17.75
C HIS A 87 -6.63 23.89 19.15
N ILE A 88 -7.63 23.11 19.57
CA ILE A 88 -7.61 22.37 20.83
C ILE A 88 -7.15 20.94 20.53
N GLY A 89 -6.43 20.32 21.47
CA GLY A 89 -5.86 18.98 21.30
C GLY A 89 -4.50 18.96 20.61
N ASP A 90 -4.04 17.76 20.27
CA ASP A 90 -2.74 17.53 19.66
C ASP A 90 -2.69 17.98 18.21
N CYS A 91 -1.51 18.42 17.76
CA CYS A 91 -1.31 18.77 16.36
C CYS A 91 -1.31 17.53 15.48
N LEU A 92 -1.79 17.67 14.24
CA LEU A 92 -1.72 16.62 13.23
C LEU A 92 -0.27 16.20 12.95
N LYS A 93 -0.12 15.00 12.38
CA LYS A 93 1.19 14.51 11.94
C LYS A 93 1.75 15.39 10.82
N CYS A 94 3.06 15.36 10.67
CA CYS A 94 3.74 16.11 9.62
C CYS A 94 3.48 15.46 8.25
N GLU A 95 2.82 16.18 7.34
CA GLU A 95 2.52 15.72 5.97
C GLU A 95 3.47 16.32 4.93
N LEU A 96 4.59 16.90 5.36
CA LEU A 96 5.60 17.40 4.44
C LEU A 96 6.34 16.25 3.76
N VAL A 97 6.34 16.25 2.43
CA VAL A 97 7.15 15.34 1.61
C VAL A 97 8.61 15.78 1.70
N ILE A 98 9.46 14.96 2.29
CA ILE A 98 10.89 15.28 2.49
C ILE A 98 11.83 14.47 1.59
N THR A 99 11.33 13.39 0.97
CA THR A 99 12.16 12.53 0.12
C THR A 99 11.37 11.99 -1.04
N VAL A 100 11.95 12.05 -2.23
CA VAL A 100 11.39 11.52 -3.48
C VAL A 100 12.43 10.59 -4.10
N ILE A 101 12.08 9.31 -4.23
CA ILE A 101 12.95 8.30 -4.83
C ILE A 101 12.41 7.95 -6.21
N PRO A 102 13.15 8.24 -7.29
CA PRO A 102 12.72 7.86 -8.63
C PRO A 102 12.77 6.35 -8.83
N CYS A 103 11.83 5.82 -9.60
CA CYS A 103 11.87 4.42 -10.03
C CYS A 103 13.04 4.22 -11.00
N TYR A 104 13.61 3.01 -11.06
CA TYR A 104 14.67 2.68 -12.02
C TYR A 104 14.28 2.94 -13.50
N CYS A 105 12.99 2.86 -13.83
CA CYS A 105 12.50 3.17 -15.17
C CYS A 105 12.25 4.67 -15.41
N GLY A 106 12.22 5.49 -14.35
CA GLY A 106 11.88 6.92 -14.40
C GLY A 106 10.41 7.24 -14.59
N ALA A 107 9.53 6.23 -14.70
CA ALA A 107 8.10 6.44 -14.97
C ALA A 107 7.31 6.91 -13.74
N GLU A 108 7.77 6.56 -12.54
CA GLU A 108 7.08 6.83 -11.28
C GLU A 108 8.09 7.21 -10.20
N ASN A 109 7.62 7.95 -9.19
CA ASN A 109 8.41 8.34 -8.03
C ASN A 109 7.73 7.84 -6.77
N LYS A 110 8.52 7.39 -5.80
CA LYS A 110 8.05 7.07 -4.46
C LYS A 110 8.36 8.22 -3.51
N THR A 111 7.32 8.83 -2.96
CA THR A 111 7.42 9.96 -2.04
C THR A 111 7.32 9.48 -0.59
N TYR A 112 8.10 10.09 0.30
CA TYR A 112 8.07 9.82 1.73
C TYR A 112 7.77 11.08 2.53
N LEU A 113 6.86 10.93 3.49
CA LEU A 113 6.50 11.98 4.43
C LEU A 113 7.53 12.08 5.55
N CYS A 114 7.58 13.25 6.17
CA CYS A 114 8.46 13.50 7.30
C CYS A 114 8.16 12.56 8.47
N GLY A 115 9.15 11.74 8.85
CA GLY A 115 9.05 10.76 9.93
C GLY A 115 8.74 9.35 9.46
N GLU A 116 8.51 9.13 8.16
CA GLU A 116 8.41 7.79 7.61
C GLU A 116 9.78 7.11 7.58
N LYS A 117 9.80 5.80 7.88
CA LYS A 117 11.00 4.99 7.78
C LYS A 117 11.25 4.66 6.30
N ILE A 118 12.35 5.16 5.77
CA ILE A 118 12.82 4.80 4.43
C ILE A 118 13.63 3.51 4.55
N SER A 119 13.11 2.42 4.00
CA SER A 119 13.78 1.11 4.03
C SER A 119 14.85 0.94 2.95
N SER A 120 14.75 1.68 1.85
CA SER A 120 15.68 1.61 0.73
C SER A 120 15.65 2.90 -0.07
N MET A 121 16.82 3.34 -0.55
CA MET A 121 16.95 4.47 -1.46
C MET A 121 16.72 4.10 -2.93
N GLN A 122 16.24 2.87 -3.16
CA GLN A 122 16.02 2.28 -4.47
C GLN A 122 14.55 1.88 -4.64
N PHE A 123 13.99 2.14 -5.82
CA PHE A 123 12.58 1.88 -6.11
C PHE A 123 12.37 1.20 -7.48
N SER A 124 11.58 0.13 -7.48
CA SER A 124 11.05 -0.51 -8.68
C SER A 124 9.52 -0.56 -8.60
N CYS A 125 8.85 -0.09 -9.65
CA CYS A 125 7.39 -0.15 -9.78
C CYS A 125 6.87 -1.57 -10.07
N ASN A 126 7.76 -2.55 -10.24
CA ASN A 126 7.46 -3.96 -10.60
C ASN A 126 6.65 -4.16 -11.90
N LYS A 127 6.38 -3.10 -12.66
CA LYS A 127 5.81 -3.17 -14.01
C LYS A 127 6.85 -3.73 -14.99
N ILE A 128 6.39 -4.20 -16.15
CA ILE A 128 7.29 -4.61 -17.24
C ILE A 128 8.11 -3.39 -17.68
N CYS A 129 9.42 -3.57 -17.86
CA CYS A 129 10.37 -2.51 -18.17
C CYS A 129 10.04 -1.82 -19.51
N GLY A 130 9.76 -2.60 -20.56
CA GLY A 130 9.27 -2.09 -21.84
C GLY A 130 10.26 -1.25 -22.65
N LYS A 131 11.47 -0.98 -22.14
CA LYS A 131 12.53 -0.28 -22.88
C LYS A 131 12.97 -1.12 -24.09
N ILE A 132 13.29 -0.45 -25.19
CA ILE A 132 13.78 -1.12 -26.41
C ILE A 132 15.23 -1.59 -26.21
N TYR A 133 15.53 -2.81 -26.64
CA TYR A 133 16.91 -3.33 -26.66
C TYR A 133 17.74 -2.60 -27.72
N SER A 134 19.07 -2.72 -27.64
CA SER A 134 20.01 -2.12 -28.60
C SER A 134 19.79 -2.56 -30.05
N CYS A 135 19.11 -3.68 -30.28
CA CYS A 135 18.72 -4.14 -31.62
C CYS A 135 17.58 -3.33 -32.26
N ASN A 136 16.94 -2.40 -31.53
CA ASN A 136 15.84 -1.55 -32.01
C ASN A 136 14.62 -2.29 -32.58
N LYS A 137 14.44 -3.58 -32.26
CA LYS A 137 13.32 -4.42 -32.72
C LYS A 137 12.53 -5.09 -31.60
N HIS A 138 13.15 -5.31 -30.45
CA HIS A 138 12.56 -6.04 -29.34
C HIS A 138 12.53 -5.19 -28.07
N TYR A 139 11.51 -5.42 -27.25
CA TYR A 139 11.30 -4.71 -25.97
C TYR A 139 11.67 -5.60 -24.79
N CYS A 140 12.20 -5.00 -23.73
CA CYS A 140 12.51 -5.69 -22.49
C CYS A 140 11.23 -6.16 -21.79
N SER A 141 11.08 -7.49 -21.66
CA SER A 141 9.97 -8.14 -20.97
C SER A 141 10.23 -8.40 -19.49
N GLN A 142 11.40 -8.03 -18.97
CA GLN A 142 11.70 -8.15 -17.54
C GLN A 142 10.92 -7.13 -16.72
N LYS A 143 10.69 -7.42 -15.45
CA LYS A 143 10.18 -6.41 -14.49
C LYS A 143 11.17 -5.26 -14.36
N CYS A 144 10.69 -4.09 -13.97
CA CYS A 144 11.51 -2.91 -13.73
C CYS A 144 12.72 -3.28 -12.86
N HIS A 145 13.91 -3.02 -13.38
CA HIS A 145 15.18 -3.49 -12.85
C HIS A 145 16.19 -2.32 -12.83
N PRO A 146 17.19 -2.35 -11.93
CA PRO A 146 18.17 -1.27 -11.78
C PRO A 146 19.06 -1.09 -12.99
N GLU A 147 19.51 -2.20 -13.57
CA GLU A 147 20.51 -2.18 -14.65
C GLU A 147 19.94 -1.69 -15.97
N ARG A 148 20.82 -1.31 -16.90
CA ARG A 148 20.40 -1.08 -18.30
C ARG A 148 19.90 -2.38 -18.91
N CYS A 149 18.92 -2.30 -19.80
CA CYS A 149 18.49 -3.47 -20.57
C CYS A 149 19.68 -3.96 -21.39
N GLY A 150 20.11 -5.20 -21.16
CA GLY A 150 21.29 -5.80 -21.79
C GLY A 150 21.09 -6.09 -23.28
N ILE A 151 21.70 -7.17 -23.76
CA ILE A 151 21.53 -7.61 -25.15
C ILE A 151 20.15 -8.28 -25.33
N CYS A 152 19.63 -8.23 -26.54
CA CYS A 152 18.36 -8.85 -26.88
C CYS A 152 18.36 -10.37 -26.58
N PRO A 153 17.33 -10.93 -25.93
CA PRO A 153 17.26 -12.37 -25.65
C PRO A 153 17.27 -13.27 -26.89
N ASN A 154 16.94 -12.75 -28.07
CA ASN A 154 16.95 -13.47 -29.34
C ASN A 154 18.25 -13.30 -30.14
N ASP A 155 19.20 -12.53 -29.61
CA ASP A 155 20.48 -12.26 -30.27
C ASP A 155 21.26 -13.56 -30.53
N PRO A 156 21.92 -13.70 -31.69
CA PRO A 156 22.78 -14.87 -31.97
C PRO A 156 23.84 -15.13 -30.90
N SER A 157 24.30 -14.11 -30.17
CA SER A 157 25.24 -14.28 -29.06
C SER A 157 24.65 -15.01 -27.84
N PHE A 158 23.32 -14.96 -27.68
CA PHE A 158 22.59 -15.62 -26.59
C PHE A 158 21.90 -16.92 -27.04
N VAL A 159 21.41 -16.96 -28.27
CA VAL A 159 20.67 -18.11 -28.80
C VAL A 159 21.53 -18.86 -29.81
N SER A 160 22.27 -19.84 -29.28
CA SER A 160 23.12 -20.75 -30.05
C SER A 160 22.48 -22.11 -30.34
N SER A 161 21.33 -22.43 -29.75
CA SER A 161 20.64 -23.71 -29.89
C SER A 161 19.20 -23.55 -30.40
N CYS A 162 18.63 -24.62 -30.94
CA CYS A 162 17.23 -24.68 -31.36
C CYS A 162 16.26 -24.36 -30.20
N TYR A 163 14.96 -24.18 -30.49
CA TYR A 163 13.97 -23.78 -29.47
C TYR A 163 13.89 -24.70 -28.24
N CYS A 164 14.25 -25.98 -28.34
CA CYS A 164 14.29 -26.90 -27.20
C CYS A 164 15.66 -26.98 -26.50
N GLY A 165 16.71 -26.36 -27.08
CA GLY A 165 18.06 -26.29 -26.51
C GLY A 165 18.95 -27.50 -26.81
N LYS A 166 18.44 -28.55 -27.45
CA LYS A 166 19.15 -29.84 -27.61
C LYS A 166 20.18 -29.90 -28.74
N VAL A 167 20.01 -29.08 -29.77
CA VAL A 167 20.86 -29.11 -30.98
C VAL A 167 21.35 -27.70 -31.26
N ASN A 168 22.63 -27.56 -31.61
CA ASN A 168 23.21 -26.27 -31.97
C ASN A 168 22.62 -25.76 -33.30
N ILE A 169 22.40 -24.45 -33.41
CA ILE A 169 21.87 -23.83 -34.63
C ILE A 169 22.83 -24.01 -35.81
N SER A 170 24.14 -24.04 -35.58
CA SER A 170 25.14 -24.24 -36.64
C SER A 170 25.01 -25.58 -37.36
N GLU A 171 24.47 -26.60 -36.70
CA GLU A 171 24.21 -27.92 -37.29
C GLU A 171 22.92 -27.96 -38.10
N LEU A 172 21.97 -27.05 -37.82
CA LEU A 172 20.64 -27.03 -38.42
C LEU A 172 20.51 -26.06 -39.60
N LEU A 173 21.37 -25.05 -39.67
CA LEU A 173 21.37 -24.05 -40.73
C LEU A 173 22.67 -24.07 -41.52
N PRO A 174 22.63 -23.92 -42.85
CA PRO A 174 23.84 -23.83 -43.68
C PRO A 174 24.63 -22.53 -43.46
N LYS A 175 24.00 -21.49 -42.87
CA LYS A 175 24.62 -20.21 -42.54
C LYS A 175 24.23 -19.79 -41.11
N PRO A 176 25.14 -19.19 -40.34
CA PRO A 176 24.85 -18.72 -38.99
C PRO A 176 23.86 -17.55 -39.02
N ARG A 177 23.11 -17.41 -37.93
CA ARG A 177 22.27 -16.23 -37.69
C ARG A 177 23.15 -15.01 -37.48
N THR A 178 22.73 -13.88 -38.02
CA THR A 178 23.43 -12.58 -37.90
C THR A 178 22.59 -11.54 -37.17
N LEU A 179 21.26 -11.72 -37.18
CA LEU A 179 20.32 -10.80 -36.57
C LEU A 179 19.42 -11.52 -35.56
N CYS A 180 18.98 -10.80 -34.54
CA CYS A 180 18.01 -11.31 -33.57
C CYS A 180 16.63 -11.62 -34.18
N THR A 181 16.35 -11.13 -35.39
CA THR A 181 15.13 -11.41 -36.17
C THR A 181 15.24 -12.65 -37.04
N ASP A 182 16.44 -13.19 -37.25
CA ASP A 182 16.62 -14.42 -38.02
C ASP A 182 15.90 -15.56 -37.29
N LYS A 183 15.19 -16.40 -38.05
CA LYS A 183 14.42 -17.51 -37.48
C LYS A 183 15.33 -18.47 -36.72
N ILE A 184 14.88 -18.90 -35.54
CA ILE A 184 15.52 -19.98 -34.79
C ILE A 184 14.99 -21.30 -35.37
N PRO A 185 15.85 -22.25 -35.75
CA PRO A 185 15.42 -23.52 -36.35
C PRO A 185 14.79 -24.46 -35.31
N GLN A 186 13.92 -25.36 -35.79
CA GLN A 186 13.39 -26.49 -35.03
C GLN A 186 14.18 -27.75 -35.38
N CYS A 187 14.61 -28.51 -34.37
CA CYS A 187 15.17 -29.84 -34.59
C CYS A 187 14.05 -30.91 -34.59
N THR A 188 14.38 -32.14 -34.97
CA THR A 188 13.42 -33.26 -34.97
C THR A 188 13.21 -33.91 -33.60
N ASN A 189 14.05 -33.57 -32.60
CA ASN A 189 13.96 -34.12 -31.25
C ASN A 189 12.68 -33.69 -30.51
N ILE A 190 12.24 -34.54 -29.58
CA ILE A 190 11.21 -34.19 -28.59
C ILE A 190 11.69 -33.01 -27.74
N CYS A 191 10.84 -32.02 -27.51
CA CYS A 191 11.15 -30.78 -26.80
C CYS A 191 11.72 -31.07 -25.41
N GLY A 192 10.99 -31.82 -24.58
CA GLY A 192 11.43 -32.24 -23.25
C GLY A 192 11.64 -31.10 -22.25
N LYS A 193 11.21 -29.87 -22.56
CA LYS A 193 11.22 -28.76 -21.60
C LYS A 193 10.30 -29.05 -20.43
N LYS A 194 10.77 -28.80 -19.21
CA LYS A 194 9.97 -28.90 -17.98
C LYS A 194 8.78 -27.93 -18.07
N LEU A 195 7.58 -28.47 -17.89
CA LEU A 195 6.34 -27.69 -17.89
C LEU A 195 6.17 -27.00 -16.53
N PRO A 196 5.50 -25.82 -16.48
CA PRO A 196 5.34 -25.05 -15.25
C PRO A 196 4.28 -25.62 -14.29
N CYS A 197 3.60 -26.71 -14.65
CA CYS A 197 2.65 -27.37 -13.77
C CYS A 197 3.36 -27.84 -12.50
N ARG A 198 2.76 -27.55 -11.34
CA ARG A 198 3.29 -27.93 -10.04
C ARG A 198 2.36 -28.97 -9.45
N ASP A 199 2.84 -30.20 -9.32
CA ASP A 199 2.14 -31.23 -8.55
C ASP A 199 2.19 -30.85 -7.08
N ASN A 200 1.14 -30.18 -6.62
CA ASN A 200 1.09 -29.56 -5.30
C ASN A 200 0.30 -30.43 -4.32
N PHE A 201 0.67 -31.71 -4.13
CA PHE A 201 0.09 -32.53 -3.05
C PHE A 201 1.11 -33.53 -2.44
N PHE A 202 1.36 -33.34 -1.13
CA PHE A 202 1.92 -34.26 -0.13
C PHE A 202 3.08 -35.20 -0.51
N LYS A 203 4.30 -34.84 -0.09
CA LYS A 203 5.40 -35.72 0.38
C LYS A 203 5.62 -37.08 -0.34
N MET A 204 5.47 -37.14 -1.66
CA MET A 204 6.00 -38.23 -2.48
C MET A 204 6.38 -37.66 -3.84
N ASP A 205 7.59 -38.01 -4.28
CA ASP A 205 8.32 -37.50 -5.44
C ASP A 205 7.51 -36.62 -6.40
N THR A 206 7.79 -35.30 -6.39
CA THR A 206 7.28 -34.37 -7.38
C THR A 206 7.70 -34.85 -8.77
N LEU A 207 6.79 -35.45 -9.52
CA LEU A 207 7.09 -35.93 -10.86
C LEU A 207 7.04 -34.74 -11.81
N ASP A 208 8.21 -34.20 -12.12
CA ASP A 208 8.31 -33.14 -13.11
C ASP A 208 7.70 -33.60 -14.44
N HIS A 209 6.77 -32.82 -14.97
CA HIS A 209 6.22 -33.06 -16.30
C HIS A 209 7.05 -32.34 -17.35
N PHE A 210 7.28 -33.02 -18.46
CA PHE A 210 8.07 -32.53 -19.58
C PHE A 210 7.24 -32.51 -20.86
N CYS A 211 7.51 -31.55 -21.73
CA CYS A 211 6.85 -31.41 -23.01
C CYS A 211 7.16 -32.62 -23.92
N ALA A 212 6.11 -33.33 -24.35
CA ALA A 212 6.22 -34.50 -25.23
C ALA A 212 6.16 -34.16 -26.74
N ASP A 213 5.82 -32.92 -27.09
CA ASP A 213 5.81 -32.46 -28.48
C ASP A 213 7.23 -32.41 -29.09
N LYS A 214 7.33 -32.49 -30.42
CA LYS A 214 8.57 -32.19 -31.16
C LYS A 214 9.00 -30.74 -30.92
N CYS A 215 10.27 -30.42 -31.18
CA CYS A 215 10.78 -29.05 -31.09
C CYS A 215 9.85 -28.05 -31.78
N HIS A 216 9.39 -27.06 -31.03
CA HIS A 216 8.39 -26.08 -31.47
C HIS A 216 8.77 -24.69 -30.91
N PRO A 217 8.22 -23.59 -31.45
CA PRO A 217 8.47 -22.25 -30.91
C PRO A 217 7.74 -22.13 -29.56
N PRO A 218 8.30 -21.42 -28.57
CA PRO A 218 7.65 -21.24 -27.27
C PRO A 218 6.34 -20.42 -27.42
N PRO A 219 5.38 -20.57 -26.49
CA PRO A 219 5.42 -21.44 -25.29
C PRO A 219 5.10 -22.92 -25.59
N CYS A 220 5.43 -23.81 -24.66
CA CYS A 220 4.96 -25.21 -24.69
C CYS A 220 3.46 -25.29 -24.43
N LYS A 221 2.81 -26.26 -25.07
CA LYS A 221 1.40 -26.57 -24.78
C LYS A 221 1.22 -26.95 -23.30
N PRO A 222 0.02 -26.74 -22.74
CA PRO A 222 -0.28 -27.19 -21.39
C PRO A 222 -0.10 -28.71 -21.22
N CYS A 223 0.11 -29.15 -19.98
CA CYS A 223 0.24 -30.55 -19.63
C CYS A 223 -1.10 -31.27 -19.86
N ASP A 224 -1.05 -32.36 -20.59
CA ASP A 224 -2.17 -33.25 -20.92
C ASP A 224 -2.29 -34.43 -19.94
N LYS A 225 -1.36 -34.56 -18.99
CA LYS A 225 -1.37 -35.63 -17.99
C LYS A 225 -2.44 -35.40 -16.94
N ASN A 226 -2.91 -36.50 -16.36
CA ASN A 226 -3.79 -36.48 -15.19
C ASN A 226 -2.98 -36.82 -13.93
N CYS A 227 -3.22 -36.07 -12.86
CA CYS A 227 -2.67 -36.32 -11.54
C CYS A 227 -3.70 -37.03 -10.65
N LEU A 228 -3.24 -37.85 -9.70
CA LEU A 228 -4.11 -38.53 -8.76
C LEU A 228 -4.40 -37.61 -7.56
N ALA A 229 -5.64 -37.15 -7.43
CA ALA A 229 -6.11 -36.40 -6.28
C ALA A 229 -6.77 -37.32 -5.26
N ILE A 230 -6.33 -37.24 -4.00
CA ILE A 230 -6.91 -37.99 -2.88
C ILE A 230 -7.73 -37.02 -2.03
N CYS A 231 -8.98 -37.36 -1.76
CA CYS A 231 -9.81 -36.58 -0.84
C CYS A 231 -9.24 -36.68 0.59
N ASN A 232 -8.98 -35.54 1.23
CA ASN A 232 -8.44 -35.51 2.58
C ASN A 232 -9.36 -36.17 3.62
N TYR A 233 -10.67 -36.08 3.41
CA TYR A 233 -11.70 -36.57 4.33
C TYR A 233 -12.00 -38.07 4.14
N CYS A 234 -12.39 -38.49 2.93
CA CYS A 234 -12.83 -39.87 2.68
C CYS A 234 -11.76 -40.77 2.05
N LYS A 235 -10.54 -40.25 1.84
CA LYS A 235 -9.41 -40.97 1.20
C LYS A 235 -9.69 -41.53 -0.20
N SER A 236 -10.80 -41.11 -0.83
CA SER A 236 -11.13 -41.50 -2.20
C SER A 236 -10.10 -40.95 -3.18
N LYS A 237 -9.68 -41.79 -4.14
CA LYS A 237 -8.73 -41.42 -5.20
C LYS A 237 -9.50 -41.02 -6.46
N SER A 238 -9.11 -39.93 -7.10
CA SER A 238 -9.69 -39.41 -8.35
C SER A 238 -8.57 -38.98 -9.30
N ARG A 239 -8.78 -39.07 -10.61
CA ARG A 239 -7.82 -38.58 -11.61
C ARG A 239 -8.30 -37.22 -12.12
N LEU A 240 -7.47 -36.19 -12.01
CA LEU A 240 -7.78 -34.82 -12.44
C LEU A 240 -6.72 -34.34 -13.44
N PRO A 241 -7.08 -33.48 -14.41
CA PRO A 241 -6.10 -32.85 -15.29
C PRO A 241 -5.01 -32.12 -14.49
N CYS A 242 -3.77 -32.21 -14.96
CA CYS A 242 -2.65 -31.52 -14.36
C CYS A 242 -2.88 -30.00 -14.43
N LEU A 243 -2.79 -29.32 -13.29
CA LEU A 243 -3.07 -27.89 -13.19
C LEU A 243 -1.90 -27.10 -13.77
N ASN A 244 -2.11 -26.56 -14.97
CA ASN A 244 -1.26 -25.54 -15.55
C ASN A 244 -1.91 -24.16 -15.37
N VAL A 245 -1.22 -23.30 -14.62
CA VAL A 245 -1.41 -21.84 -14.56
C VAL A 245 -2.64 -21.38 -13.73
N PHE A 246 -2.36 -20.91 -12.50
CA PHE A 246 -3.14 -19.96 -11.70
C PHE A 246 -4.67 -20.11 -11.73
N TYR A 247 -5.21 -21.13 -11.06
CA TYR A 247 -6.45 -20.88 -10.33
C TYR A 247 -6.03 -20.31 -8.97
N GLU A 248 -6.45 -19.07 -8.72
CA GLU A 248 -6.63 -18.58 -7.35
C GLU A 248 -7.32 -19.68 -6.53
N MET A 249 -6.96 -19.78 -5.26
CA MET A 249 -7.13 -20.91 -4.35
C MET A 249 -8.59 -21.42 -4.11
N GLU A 250 -9.55 -21.11 -4.97
CA GLU A 250 -10.98 -21.36 -4.76
C GLU A 250 -11.53 -22.60 -5.48
N LEU A 251 -10.79 -23.21 -6.42
CA LEU A 251 -11.25 -24.41 -7.13
C LEU A 251 -10.35 -25.62 -6.87
N ILE A 252 -10.15 -25.96 -5.60
CA ILE A 252 -9.98 -27.39 -5.27
C ILE A 252 -11.34 -28.02 -5.57
N PRO A 253 -11.47 -28.95 -6.53
CA PRO A 253 -12.73 -29.64 -6.72
C PRO A 253 -13.06 -30.36 -5.40
N LYS A 254 -14.03 -29.81 -4.67
CA LYS A 254 -14.67 -30.49 -3.56
C LYS A 254 -15.15 -31.81 -4.14
N CYS A 255 -14.78 -32.91 -3.49
CA CYS A 255 -15.32 -34.23 -3.82
C CYS A 255 -16.84 -34.09 -3.96
N ASN A 256 -17.40 -34.32 -5.15
CA ASN A 256 -18.86 -34.27 -5.38
C ASN A 256 -19.62 -35.39 -4.66
N LYS A 257 -18.92 -36.24 -3.89
CA LYS A 257 -19.57 -37.05 -2.87
C LYS A 257 -19.82 -36.17 -1.66
N ILE A 258 -21.09 -36.00 -1.30
CA ILE A 258 -21.50 -35.54 0.03
C ILE A 258 -20.80 -36.47 1.03
N CYS A 259 -19.65 -36.03 1.54
CA CYS A 259 -18.97 -36.70 2.63
C CYS A 259 -19.78 -36.30 3.86
N GLY A 260 -20.77 -37.12 4.19
CA GLY A 260 -21.70 -36.88 5.29
C GLY A 260 -20.94 -36.52 6.56
N ARG A 261 -21.32 -35.40 7.16
CA ARG A 261 -21.47 -35.39 8.61
C ARG A 261 -22.70 -36.22 8.95
#